data_AF-A0A645FCB0-F1
#
_entry.id   AF-A0A645FCB0-F1
#
_cell.length_a   1.000
_cell.length_b   1.000
_cell.length_c   1.000
_cell.angle_alpha   90.00
_cell.angle_beta   90.00
_cell.angle_gamma   90.00
#
_symmetry.space_group_name_H-M   'P 1'
#
loop_
_entity.id
_entity.type
_entity.pdbx_description
1 polymer ?
#
loop_
_entity_poly.entity_id
_entity_poly.type
_entity_poly.pdbx_seq_one_letter_code
_entity_poly.pdbx_strand_id
1 'polypeptide(L)'
;MYTHELADALRKLATVLKKGQNVELGELSDLMGAFIPDRSLYKSSRSGDLPLALNALLSLSSFDKTEWVALIGDLGLPIQIRPRDASRDIMGKVLKHLEVNPDARKRLEFRVHNRDSRASPELARALSSLLSR
;
A
#
# COMPACT_ATOMS: atom_id res chain seq x y z
N MET A 1 21.52 -3.57 21.46
CA MET A 1 21.79 -2.12 21.42
C MET A 1 21.80 -1.62 22.83
N TYR A 2 22.89 -1.02 23.25
CA TYR A 2 23.03 -0.51 24.61
C TYR A 2 22.63 0.97 24.66
N THR A 3 22.17 1.43 25.83
CA THR A 3 21.64 2.79 26.03
C THR A 3 22.63 3.90 25.66
N HIS A 4 23.93 3.62 25.74
CA HIS A 4 24.98 4.56 25.33
C HIS A 4 25.06 4.77 23.82
N GLU A 5 24.82 3.72 23.02
CA GLU A 5 24.82 3.81 21.55
C GLU A 5 23.64 4.64 21.05
N LEU A 6 22.48 4.52 21.72
CA LEU A 6 21.31 5.33 21.43
C LEU A 6 21.56 6.82 21.77
N ALA A 7 22.19 7.09 22.91
CA ALA A 7 22.54 8.46 23.31
C ALA A 7 23.49 9.13 22.30
N ASP A 8 24.48 8.38 21.78
CA ASP A 8 25.39 8.89 20.76
C ASP A 8 24.70 9.11 19.40
N ALA A 9 23.75 8.25 19.03
CA ALA A 9 22.94 8.43 17.82
C ALA A 9 22.07 9.70 17.89
N LEU A 10 21.42 9.94 19.04
CA LEU A 10 20.60 11.14 19.25
C LEU A 10 21.44 12.43 19.25
N ARG A 11 22.67 12.39 19.79
CA ARG A 11 23.60 13.53 19.72
C ARG A 11 24.02 13.84 18.30
N LYS A 12 24.29 12.82 17.47
CA LYS A 12 24.62 12.99 16.06
C LYS A 12 23.45 13.61 15.30
N LEU A 13 22.22 13.12 15.52
CA LEU A 13 21.01 13.67 14.92
C LEU A 13 20.81 15.14 15.31
N ALA A 14 20.96 15.48 16.58
CA ALA A 14 20.86 16.86 17.06
C ALA A 14 21.89 17.79 16.39
N THR A 15 23.10 17.29 16.12
CA THR A 15 24.15 18.07 15.43
C THR A 15 23.80 18.31 13.96
N VAL A 16 23.19 17.32 13.29
CA VAL A 16 22.70 17.44 11.91
C VAL A 16 21.55 18.43 11.85
N LEU A 17 20.56 18.34 12.75
CA LEU A 17 19.43 19.28 12.80
C LEU A 17 19.88 20.72 13.07
N LYS A 18 20.87 20.92 13.94
CA LYS A 18 21.46 22.26 14.19
C LYS A 18 22.21 22.84 12.98
N LYS A 19 22.77 22.00 12.12
CA LYS A 19 23.45 22.42 10.87
C LYS A 19 22.51 22.45 9.67
N GLY A 20 21.30 21.91 9.83
CA GLY A 20 20.29 21.84 8.79
C GLY A 20 19.61 23.19 8.55
N GLN A 21 18.75 23.20 7.54
CA GLN A 21 17.91 24.37 7.25
C GLN A 21 16.95 24.60 8.43
N ASN A 22 16.70 25.87 8.74
CA ASN A 22 15.77 26.26 9.79
C ASN A 22 14.33 26.04 9.30
N VAL A 23 13.88 24.79 9.41
CA VAL A 23 12.58 24.31 8.92
C VAL A 23 11.59 24.31 10.08
N GLU A 24 10.37 24.81 9.86
CA GLU A 24 9.32 24.78 10.89
C GLU A 24 8.98 23.34 11.29
N LEU A 25 8.70 23.13 12.58
CA LEU A 25 8.39 21.80 13.13
C LEU A 25 7.20 21.12 12.43
N GLY A 26 6.30 21.90 11.80
CA GLY A 26 5.20 21.40 10.98
C GLY A 26 5.66 20.68 9.70
N GLU A 27 6.68 21.19 9.01
CA GLU A 27 7.24 20.58 7.79
C GLU A 27 8.10 19.35 8.13
N LEU A 28 8.72 19.34 9.31
CA LEU A 28 9.39 18.15 9.87
C LEU A 28 8.39 17.02 10.18
N SER A 29 7.15 17.37 10.56
CA SER A 29 6.08 16.38 10.76
C SER A 29 5.67 15.69 9.46
N ASP A 30 5.73 16.39 8.32
CA ASP A 30 5.45 15.78 7.01
C ASP A 30 6.59 14.84 6.57
N LEU A 31 7.84 15.15 6.93
CA LEU A 31 9.00 14.27 6.71
C LEU A 31 9.04 13.07 7.67
N MET A 32 8.63 13.25 8.94
CA MET A 32 8.53 12.16 9.92
C MET A 32 7.25 11.33 9.75
N GLY A 33 6.19 11.92 9.18
CA GLY A 33 4.96 11.20 8.78
C GLY A 33 5.22 10.16 7.70
N ALA A 34 6.34 10.26 6.97
CA ALA A 34 6.83 9.19 6.09
C ALA A 34 7.43 7.99 6.86
N PHE A 35 7.75 8.15 8.15
CA PHE A 35 8.33 7.10 9.01
C PHE A 35 7.36 6.56 10.07
N ILE A 36 6.26 7.26 10.36
CA ILE A 36 5.24 6.81 11.31
C ILE A 36 3.92 6.67 10.54
N PRO A 37 3.41 5.45 10.32
CA PRO A 37 2.11 5.28 9.67
C PRO A 37 1.03 5.66 10.67
N ASP A 38 0.68 6.96 10.71
CA ASP A 38 -0.43 7.41 11.53
C ASP A 38 -1.76 7.10 10.83
N ARG A 39 -2.60 6.40 11.58
CA ARG A 39 -3.95 5.99 11.21
C ARG A 39 -4.87 7.21 11.29
N SER A 40 -4.76 8.15 10.37
CA SER A 40 -5.81 9.15 10.17
C SER A 40 -6.62 8.82 8.94
N LEU A 41 -7.71 8.11 9.21
CA LEU A 41 -8.84 7.92 8.33
C LEU A 41 -9.32 9.30 7.82
N TYR A 42 -9.53 9.40 6.51
CA TYR A 42 -10.23 10.48 5.82
C TYR A 42 -9.55 11.86 5.82
N LYS A 43 -8.63 12.09 4.87
CA LYS A 43 -8.42 13.46 4.35
C LYS A 43 -8.10 13.49 2.86
N SER A 44 -9.17 13.78 2.10
CA SER A 44 -9.20 14.42 0.77
C SER A 44 -8.14 13.98 -0.23
N SER A 45 -8.59 13.21 -1.23
CA SER A 45 -8.02 13.08 -2.56
C SER A 45 -7.41 14.39 -3.06
N ARG A 46 -6.07 14.51 -2.96
CA ARG A 46 -5.32 15.56 -3.66
C ARG A 46 -5.31 15.19 -5.14
N SER A 47 -5.67 16.15 -6.00
CA SER A 47 -5.75 16.00 -7.46
C SER A 47 -4.46 15.51 -8.14
N GLY A 48 -3.32 15.53 -7.45
CA GLY A 48 -2.06 14.91 -7.91
C GLY A 48 -2.05 13.38 -7.88
N ASP A 49 -3.04 12.75 -7.23
CA ASP A 49 -3.12 11.30 -7.07
C ASP A 49 -3.88 10.59 -8.19
N LEU A 50 -4.64 11.35 -8.98
CA LEU A 50 -5.46 10.81 -10.06
C LEU A 50 -4.60 10.17 -11.18
N PRO A 51 -3.53 10.81 -11.70
CA PRO A 51 -2.70 10.20 -12.73
C PRO A 51 -1.99 8.93 -12.24
N LEU A 52 -1.57 8.90 -10.97
CA LEU A 52 -0.95 7.73 -10.36
C LEU A 52 -1.96 6.59 -10.18
N ALA A 53 -3.17 6.88 -9.70
CA ALA A 53 -4.24 5.89 -9.57
C ALA A 53 -4.67 5.33 -10.92
N LEU A 54 -4.72 6.16 -11.97
CA LEU A 54 -5.02 5.72 -13.34
C LEU A 54 -3.90 4.83 -13.91
N ASN A 55 -2.64 5.18 -13.69
CA ASN A 55 -1.51 4.33 -14.09
C ASN A 55 -1.51 2.99 -13.36
N ALA A 56 -1.85 2.99 -12.07
CA ALA A 56 -1.98 1.76 -11.28
C ALA A 56 -3.14 0.89 -11.79
N LEU A 57 -4.29 1.48 -12.14
CA LEU A 57 -5.42 0.76 -12.75
C LEU A 57 -5.07 0.20 -14.14
N LEU A 58 -4.34 0.95 -14.96
CA LEU A 58 -3.83 0.46 -16.26
C LEU A 58 -2.90 -0.72 -16.06
N SER A 59 -1.98 -0.64 -15.09
CA SER A 59 -1.10 -1.75 -14.72
C SER A 59 -1.88 -2.98 -14.22
N LEU A 60 -2.98 -2.76 -13.49
CA LEU A 60 -3.84 -3.87 -13.05
C LEU A 60 -4.63 -4.53 -14.20
N SER A 61 -4.89 -3.77 -15.27
CA SER A 61 -5.63 -4.27 -16.42
C SER A 61 -4.82 -5.22 -17.31
N SER A 62 -3.48 -5.20 -17.23
CA SER A 62 -2.61 -6.08 -18.01
C SER A 62 -2.52 -7.51 -17.47
N PHE A 63 -3.01 -7.77 -16.25
CA PHE A 63 -2.95 -9.10 -15.67
C PHE A 63 -4.08 -10.01 -16.17
N ASP A 64 -3.74 -11.28 -16.38
CA ASP A 64 -4.65 -12.26 -16.95
C ASP A 64 -5.64 -12.82 -15.94
N LYS A 65 -6.74 -13.39 -16.46
CA LYS A 65 -7.78 -14.04 -15.64
C LYS A 65 -7.21 -15.07 -14.67
N THR A 66 -6.18 -15.81 -15.08
CA THR A 66 -5.53 -16.84 -14.27
C THR A 66 -4.84 -16.25 -13.05
N GLU A 67 -4.16 -15.10 -13.19
CA GLU A 67 -3.48 -14.40 -12.09
C GLU A 67 -4.49 -13.85 -11.08
N TRP A 68 -5.60 -13.30 -11.58
CA TRP A 68 -6.70 -12.84 -10.74
C TRP A 68 -7.36 -13.97 -9.95
N VAL A 69 -7.61 -15.11 -10.61
CA VAL A 69 -8.17 -16.30 -9.95
C VAL A 69 -7.20 -16.82 -8.88
N ALA A 70 -5.91 -16.87 -9.19
CA ALA A 70 -4.88 -17.28 -8.24
C ALA A 70 -4.86 -16.35 -7.02
N LEU A 71 -4.90 -15.03 -7.22
CA LEU A 71 -4.96 -14.07 -6.11
C LEU A 71 -6.21 -14.27 -5.24
N ILE A 72 -7.37 -14.46 -5.86
CA ILE A 72 -8.65 -14.69 -5.15
C ILE A 72 -8.55 -15.93 -4.27
N GLY A 73 -8.00 -17.02 -4.81
CA GLY A 73 -7.77 -18.26 -4.07
C GLY A 73 -6.78 -18.07 -2.92
N ASP A 74 -5.66 -17.39 -3.19
CA ASP A 74 -4.61 -17.12 -2.20
C ASP A 74 -5.13 -16.30 -1.03
N LEU A 75 -5.88 -15.24 -1.30
CA LEU A 75 -6.46 -14.37 -0.27
C LEU A 75 -7.71 -14.98 0.38
N GLY A 76 -8.26 -16.07 -0.17
CA GLY A 76 -9.49 -16.68 0.27
C GLY A 76 -10.70 -15.75 0.14
N LEU A 77 -10.75 -14.95 -0.93
CA LEU A 77 -11.84 -14.00 -1.13
C LEU A 77 -13.12 -14.75 -1.55
N PRO A 78 -14.28 -14.50 -0.91
CA PRO A 78 -15.55 -15.14 -1.26
C PRO A 78 -16.17 -14.49 -2.51
N ILE A 79 -15.43 -14.46 -3.61
CA ILE A 79 -15.84 -13.86 -4.89
C ILE A 79 -16.22 -14.97 -5.86
N GLN A 80 -17.44 -14.89 -6.40
CA GLN A 80 -17.89 -15.83 -7.41
C GLN A 80 -17.44 -15.39 -8.82
N ILE A 81 -16.57 -16.21 -9.42
CA ILE A 81 -16.07 -16.03 -10.78
C ILE A 81 -16.90 -16.90 -11.73
N ARG A 82 -17.47 -16.28 -12.76
CA ARG A 82 -18.20 -16.98 -13.82
C ARG A 82 -17.24 -17.33 -14.96
N PRO A 83 -17.48 -18.42 -15.71
CA PRO A 83 -16.65 -18.78 -16.86
C PRO A 83 -16.55 -17.66 -17.90
N ARG A 84 -17.62 -16.87 -18.06
CA ARG A 84 -17.73 -15.75 -19.01
C ARG A 84 -17.13 -14.43 -18.52
N ASP A 85 -16.68 -14.34 -17.26
CA ASP A 85 -16.08 -13.11 -16.76
C ASP A 85 -14.73 -12.85 -17.44
N ALA A 86 -14.55 -11.63 -17.96
CA ALA A 86 -13.26 -11.15 -18.44
C ALA A 86 -12.38 -10.68 -17.27
N SER A 87 -11.06 -10.50 -17.49
CA SER A 87 -10.13 -10.03 -16.45
C SER A 87 -10.59 -8.73 -15.79
N ARG A 88 -11.14 -7.79 -16.58
CA ARG A 88 -11.68 -6.52 -16.07
C ARG A 88 -12.87 -6.71 -15.13
N ASP A 89 -13.75 -7.68 -15.40
CA ASP A 89 -14.90 -7.96 -14.55
C ASP A 89 -14.45 -8.55 -13.20
N ILE A 90 -13.45 -9.43 -13.24
CA ILE A 90 -12.85 -10.02 -12.05
C ILE A 90 -12.14 -8.95 -11.22
N MET A 91 -11.33 -8.09 -11.85
CA MET A 91 -10.70 -6.93 -11.22
C MET A 91 -11.75 -6.05 -10.52
N GLY A 92 -12.85 -5.71 -11.20
CA GLY A 92 -13.93 -4.91 -10.62
C GLY A 92 -14.57 -5.56 -9.40
N LYS A 93 -14.80 -6.88 -9.44
CA LYS A 93 -15.31 -7.65 -8.29
C LYS A 93 -14.33 -7.65 -7.11
N VAL A 94 -13.04 -7.80 -7.39
CA VAL A 94 -11.98 -7.78 -6.36
C VAL A 94 -11.89 -6.40 -5.71
N LEU A 95 -11.82 -5.33 -6.49
CA LEU A 95 -11.78 -3.96 -5.97
C LEU A 95 -13.01 -3.65 -5.11
N LYS A 96 -14.20 -3.98 -5.60
CA LYS A 96 -15.46 -3.80 -4.84
C LYS A 96 -15.45 -4.60 -3.53
N HIS A 97 -14.92 -5.81 -3.53
CA HIS A 97 -14.82 -6.61 -2.31
C HIS A 97 -13.84 -6.01 -1.31
N LEU A 98 -12.67 -5.55 -1.77
CA LEU A 98 -11.65 -4.92 -0.94
C LEU A 98 -12.13 -3.57 -0.37
N GLU A 99 -12.90 -2.81 -1.14
CA GLU A 99 -13.54 -1.57 -0.68
C GLU A 99 -14.44 -1.83 0.52
N VAL A 100 -15.32 -2.82 0.45
CA VAL A 100 -16.30 -3.14 1.50
C VAL A 100 -15.68 -3.89 2.68
N ASN A 101 -14.59 -4.63 2.48
CA ASN A 101 -14.00 -5.50 3.51
C ASN A 101 -12.59 -5.04 3.90
N PRO A 102 -12.43 -4.23 4.98
CA PRO A 102 -11.13 -3.75 5.42
C PRO A 102 -10.20 -4.86 5.89
N ASP A 103 -10.74 -5.97 6.41
CA ASP A 103 -9.93 -7.12 6.81
C ASP A 103 -9.29 -7.84 5.61
N ALA A 104 -9.96 -7.83 4.46
CA ALA A 104 -9.39 -8.36 3.22
C ALA A 104 -8.23 -7.48 2.72
N ARG A 105 -8.31 -6.16 2.89
CA ARG A 105 -7.20 -5.23 2.62
C ARG A 105 -6.00 -5.48 3.51
N LYS A 106 -6.21 -5.65 4.82
CA LYS A 106 -5.11 -6.00 5.76
C LYS A 106 -4.43 -7.32 5.41
N ARG A 107 -5.21 -8.33 4.99
CA ARG A 107 -4.65 -9.63 4.54
C ARG A 107 -3.80 -9.47 3.29
N LEU A 108 -4.24 -8.65 2.34
CA LEU A 108 -3.47 -8.33 1.14
C LEU A 108 -2.15 -7.63 1.52
N GLU A 109 -2.19 -6.59 2.35
CA GLU A 109 -1.00 -5.87 2.81
C GLU A 109 0.00 -6.79 3.53
N PHE A 110 -0.49 -7.62 4.46
CA PHE A 110 0.33 -8.57 5.20
C PHE A 110 1.05 -9.56 4.27
N ARG A 111 0.35 -10.06 3.24
CA ARG A 111 0.95 -11.01 2.28
C ARG A 111 1.95 -10.37 1.34
N VAL A 112 1.72 -9.13 0.92
CA VAL A 112 2.69 -8.38 0.13
C VAL A 112 3.98 -8.17 0.93
N HIS A 113 3.85 -7.84 2.22
CA HIS A 113 5.00 -7.62 3.10
C HIS A 113 5.81 -8.89 3.35
N ASN A 114 5.13 -10.03 3.58
CA ASN A 114 5.81 -11.30 3.87
C ASN A 114 6.30 -12.06 2.63
N ARG A 115 6.06 -11.55 1.42
CA ARG A 115 6.39 -12.23 0.14
C ARG A 115 5.76 -13.62 0.00
N ASP A 116 4.73 -13.93 0.77
CA ASP A 116 4.04 -15.23 0.80
C ASP A 116 2.91 -15.34 -0.25
N SER A 117 2.95 -14.52 -1.30
CA SER A 117 2.00 -14.61 -2.41
C SER A 117 2.47 -15.72 -3.35
N ARG A 118 1.72 -16.82 -3.43
CA ARG A 118 1.94 -17.85 -4.47
C ARG A 118 1.36 -17.36 -5.81
N ALA A 119 0.34 -16.52 -5.74
CA ALA A 119 -0.18 -15.72 -6.84
C ALA A 119 0.78 -14.59 -7.22
N SER A 120 0.65 -14.11 -8.47
CA SER A 120 1.49 -13.08 -9.10
C SER A 120 1.87 -11.96 -8.11
N PRO A 121 3.13 -11.93 -7.62
CA PRO A 121 3.55 -10.99 -6.59
C PRO A 121 3.50 -9.54 -7.08
N GLU A 122 3.58 -9.33 -8.39
CA GLU A 122 3.42 -8.04 -9.04
C GLU A 122 1.98 -7.53 -8.95
N LEU A 123 0.99 -8.40 -9.21
CA LEU A 123 -0.43 -8.07 -9.09
C LEU A 123 -0.78 -7.68 -7.65
N ALA A 124 -0.29 -8.45 -6.67
CA ALA A 124 -0.54 -8.17 -5.25
C ALA A 124 0.07 -6.83 -4.84
N ARG A 125 1.30 -6.52 -5.29
CA ARG A 125 1.98 -5.24 -5.03
C ARG A 125 1.28 -4.05 -5.71
N ALA A 126 0.85 -4.21 -6.96
CA ALA A 126 0.13 -3.17 -7.69
C ALA A 126 -1.20 -2.84 -6.98
N LEU A 127 -1.93 -3.87 -6.54
CA LEU A 127 -3.15 -3.70 -5.76
C LEU A 127 -2.91 -3.05 -4.40
N SER A 128 -1.89 -3.49 -3.66
CA SER A 128 -1.57 -2.86 -2.37
C SER A 128 -1.16 -1.40 -2.57
N SER A 129 -0.40 -1.09 -3.62
CA SER A 129 0.01 0.29 -3.94
C SER A 129 -1.17 1.19 -4.29
N LEU A 130 -2.23 0.64 -4.91
CA LEU A 130 -3.46 1.38 -5.21
C LEU A 130 -4.25 1.68 -3.93
N LEU A 131 -4.27 0.74 -2.98
CA LEU A 131 -5.15 0.75 -1.81
C LEU A 131 -4.53 1.31 -0.53
N SER A 132 -3.21 1.53 -0.49
CA SER A 132 -2.47 2.04 0.69
C SER A 132 -2.60 3.55 0.89
N ARG A 133 -3.80 4.09 0.65
CA ARG A 133 -4.16 5.50 0.83
C ARG A 133 -5.24 5.66 1.90
#